data_AF-A0A849EJU6-F1
#
_entry.id   AF-A0A849EJU6-F1
#
_cell.length_a   1.000
_cell.length_b   1.000
_cell.length_c   1.000
_cell.angle_alpha   90.00
_cell.angle_beta   90.00
_cell.angle_gamma   90.00
#
_symmetry.space_group_name_H-M   'P 1'
#
loop_
_entity.id
_entity.type
_entity.pdbx_description
1 polymer ?
#
loop_
_entity_poly.entity_id
_entity_poly.type
_entity_poly.pdbx_seq_one_letter_code
_entity_poly.pdbx_strand_id
1 'polypeptide(L)'
;MKINWNYLKFIALIFCITALYAFSNKRSLIRPVQNMEIIFEGNNNLYLSQEMVNKLLIQNYGSVLNVEKEKLVLNTIEKVIETHDMVKSAQVYLTIDDKLTSK
;
A
#
# COMPACT_ATOMS: atom_id res chain seq x y z
N MET A 1 -15.52 25.20 44.89
CA MET A 1 -14.54 25.70 43.87
C MET A 1 -15.29 26.03 42.60
N LYS A 2 -15.14 27.24 42.05
CA LYS A 2 -15.77 27.62 40.78
C LYS A 2 -14.88 27.11 39.64
N ILE A 3 -15.29 26.03 38.97
CA ILE A 3 -14.59 25.55 37.78
C ILE A 3 -14.79 26.60 36.68
N ASN A 4 -13.69 27.05 36.08
CA ASN A 4 -13.77 28.00 34.99
C ASN A 4 -14.05 27.22 33.69
N TRP A 5 -15.30 27.29 33.24
CA TRP A 5 -15.83 26.59 32.08
C TRP A 5 -15.02 26.81 30.78
N ASN A 6 -14.29 27.91 30.68
CA ASN A 6 -13.45 28.18 29.51
C ASN A 6 -12.26 27.20 29.41
N TYR A 7 -11.65 26.85 30.54
CA TYR A 7 -10.56 25.86 30.56
C TYR A 7 -11.06 24.46 30.21
N LEU A 8 -12.27 24.11 30.62
CA LEU A 8 -12.89 22.82 30.27
C LEU A 8 -13.12 22.71 28.75
N LYS A 9 -13.55 23.80 28.11
CA LYS A 9 -13.71 23.86 26.64
C LYS A 9 -12.37 23.67 25.91
N PHE A 10 -11.29 24.28 26.41
CA PHE A 10 -9.95 24.10 25.82
C PHE A 10 -9.45 22.66 25.96
N ILE A 11 -9.63 22.04 27.13
CA ILE A 11 -9.26 20.64 27.35
C ILE A 11 -10.07 19.72 26.45
N ALA A 12 -11.38 19.95 26.32
CA ALA A 12 -12.25 19.18 25.43
C ALA A 12 -11.82 19.33 23.95
N LEU A 13 -11.43 20.53 23.53
CA LEU A 13 -10.95 20.79 22.17
C LEU A 13 -9.65 20.01 21.88
N ILE A 14 -8.69 20.05 22.79
CA ILE A 14 -7.43 19.31 22.66
C ILE A 14 -7.69 17.81 22.59
N PHE A 15 -8.55 17.29 23.46
CA PHE A 15 -8.93 15.87 23.45
C PHE A 15 -9.61 15.48 22.12
N CYS A 16 -10.50 16.32 21.59
CA CYS A 16 -11.15 16.09 20.31
C CYS A 16 -10.13 16.01 19.18
N ILE A 17 -9.18 16.96 19.10
CA ILE A 17 -8.17 17.00 18.03
C ILE A 17 -7.26 15.78 18.09
N THR A 18 -6.78 15.40 19.27
CA THR A 18 -5.90 14.22 19.43
C THR A 18 -6.65 12.93 19.14
N ALA A 19 -7.91 12.81 19.58
CA ALA A 19 -8.76 11.66 19.27
C ALA A 19 -9.01 11.54 17.77
N LEU A 20 -9.31 12.65 17.08
CA LEU A 20 -9.57 12.65 15.64
C LEU A 20 -8.31 12.27 14.84
N TYR A 21 -7.15 12.78 15.26
CA TYR A 21 -5.87 12.44 14.66
C TYR A 21 -5.53 10.96 14.85
N ALA A 22 -5.61 10.44 16.09
CA ALA A 22 -5.35 9.05 16.38
C ALA A 22 -6.34 8.11 15.68
N PHE A 23 -7.63 8.48 15.62
CA PHE A 23 -8.66 7.73 14.90
C PHE A 23 -8.42 7.71 13.40
N SER A 24 -8.06 8.85 12.80
CA SER A 24 -7.72 8.95 11.38
C SER A 24 -6.50 8.09 11.04
N ASN A 25 -5.44 8.17 11.85
CA ASN A 25 -4.24 7.37 11.66
C ASN A 25 -4.54 5.86 11.78
N LYS A 26 -5.25 5.45 12.83
CA LYS A 26 -5.67 4.05 13.01
C LYS A 26 -6.53 3.55 11.85
N ARG A 27 -7.47 4.35 11.37
CA ARG A 27 -8.32 4.01 10.21
C ARG A 27 -7.52 3.91 8.91
N SER A 28 -6.49 4.74 8.75
CA SER A 28 -5.58 4.74 7.60
C SER A 28 -4.70 3.48 7.59
N LEU A 29 -4.09 3.15 8.74
CA LEU A 29 -3.21 1.99 8.91
C LEU A 29 -3.94 0.64 8.77
N ILE A 30 -5.22 0.58 9.16
CA ILE A 30 -6.07 -0.63 9.05
C ILE A 30 -6.49 -0.95 7.61
N ARG A 31 -6.07 -0.17 6.60
CA ARG A 31 -6.22 -0.55 5.19
C ARG A 31 -4.94 -1.25 4.72
N PRO A 32 -4.76 -2.57 4.95
CA PRO A 32 -3.69 -3.31 4.31
C PRO A 32 -3.89 -3.26 2.79
N VAL A 33 -2.79 -3.42 2.05
CA VAL A 33 -2.83 -3.59 0.60
C VAL A 33 -3.54 -4.91 0.31
N GLN A 34 -4.85 -4.82 0.07
CA GLN A 34 -5.72 -5.99 0.12
C GLN A 34 -5.64 -6.79 -1.18
N ASN A 35 -5.28 -6.16 -2.30
CA ASN A 35 -5.25 -6.79 -3.62
C ASN A 35 -4.12 -6.23 -4.48
N MET A 36 -3.34 -7.15 -5.09
CA MET A 36 -2.40 -6.85 -6.18
C MET A 36 -3.11 -7.13 -7.50
N GLU A 37 -3.22 -6.12 -8.37
CA GLU A 37 -3.87 -6.15 -9.68
C GLU A 37 -2.80 -5.98 -10.76
N ILE A 38 -2.59 -6.97 -11.63
CA ILE A 38 -1.53 -6.91 -12.66
C ILE A 38 -2.19 -6.60 -14.02
N ILE A 39 -1.79 -5.52 -14.66
CA ILE A 39 -2.33 -5.02 -15.93
C ILE A 39 -1.23 -5.05 -16.99
N PHE A 40 -1.26 -5.99 -17.93
CA PHE A 40 -0.23 -6.05 -18.96
C PHE A 40 -0.47 -5.01 -20.07
N GLU A 41 0.39 -3.98 -20.17
CA GLU A 41 0.35 -3.02 -21.29
C GLU A 41 1.08 -3.61 -22.52
N GLY A 42 0.37 -4.45 -23.29
CA GLY A 42 0.87 -5.00 -24.55
C GLY A 42 -0.12 -5.98 -25.21
N ASN A 43 -0.08 -6.07 -26.54
CA ASN A 43 -0.96 -6.95 -27.34
C ASN A 43 -0.76 -8.46 -27.04
N ASN A 44 0.27 -8.83 -26.26
CA ASN A 44 0.79 -10.20 -26.20
C ASN A 44 1.15 -10.64 -24.76
N ASN A 45 0.17 -11.07 -23.99
CA ASN A 45 0.33 -11.77 -22.70
C ASN A 45 0.53 -13.29 -22.87
N LEU A 46 1.12 -13.71 -23.99
CA LEU A 46 1.31 -15.13 -24.36
C LEU A 46 2.43 -15.83 -23.57
N TYR A 47 3.37 -15.07 -23.01
CA TYR A 47 4.59 -15.60 -22.38
C TYR A 47 4.70 -15.27 -20.89
N LEU A 48 3.87 -14.37 -20.39
CA LEU A 48 3.87 -13.91 -19.00
C LEU A 48 2.42 -13.90 -18.49
N SER A 49 2.19 -14.62 -17.40
CA SER A 49 0.90 -14.67 -16.71
C SER A 49 1.01 -14.04 -15.32
N GLN A 50 -0.13 -13.61 -14.77
CA GLN A 50 -0.20 -13.09 -13.39
C GLN A 50 0.33 -14.10 -12.37
N GLU A 51 0.09 -15.41 -12.57
CA GLU A 51 0.65 -16.44 -11.70
C GLU A 51 2.17 -16.53 -11.77
N MET A 52 2.76 -16.36 -12.96
CA MET A 52 4.21 -16.39 -13.13
C MET A 52 4.87 -15.21 -12.42
N VAL A 53 4.29 -14.01 -12.57
CA VAL A 53 4.77 -12.82 -11.86
C VAL A 53 4.61 -12.98 -10.35
N ASN A 54 3.47 -13.48 -9.87
CA ASN A 54 3.25 -13.74 -8.45
C ASN A 54 4.27 -14.76 -7.90
N LYS A 55 4.56 -15.86 -8.62
CA LYS A 55 5.59 -16.83 -8.23
C LYS A 55 6.98 -16.19 -8.20
N LEU A 56 7.32 -15.37 -9.18
CA LEU A 56 8.60 -14.67 -9.25
C LEU A 56 8.79 -13.69 -8.08
N LEU A 57 7.74 -12.97 -7.69
CA LEU A 57 7.74 -12.09 -6.53
C LEU A 57 7.88 -12.88 -5.23
N ILE A 58 7.15 -13.99 -5.06
CA ILE A 58 7.27 -14.85 -3.87
C ILE A 58 8.70 -15.42 -3.76
N GLN A 59 9.32 -15.79 -4.87
CA GLN A 59 10.65 -16.40 -4.88
C GLN A 59 11.78 -15.40 -4.60
N ASN A 60 11.69 -14.17 -5.10
CA ASN A 60 12.79 -13.19 -5.01
C ASN A 60 12.57 -12.10 -3.95
N TYR A 61 11.33 -11.80 -3.60
CA TYR A 61 10.96 -10.74 -2.65
C TYR A 61 10.20 -11.26 -1.42
N GLY A 62 9.58 -12.44 -1.51
CA GLY A 62 8.73 -13.01 -0.46
C GLY A 62 7.25 -12.66 -0.66
N SER A 63 6.40 -12.99 0.33
CA SER A 63 4.97 -12.66 0.26
C SER A 63 4.76 -11.15 0.26
N VAL A 64 4.45 -10.59 -0.91
CA VAL A 64 4.06 -9.19 -1.09
C VAL A 64 2.65 -8.92 -0.52
N LEU A 65 1.86 -9.98 -0.38
CA LEU A 65 0.55 -9.95 0.27
C LEU A 65 0.75 -9.78 1.78
N ASN A 66 0.02 -8.82 2.35
CA ASN A 66 0.00 -8.50 3.79
C ASN A 66 1.21 -7.69 4.32
N VAL A 67 1.99 -7.05 3.43
CA VAL A 67 3.01 -6.08 3.83
C VAL A 67 2.36 -4.72 4.11
N GLU A 68 2.76 -4.06 5.20
CA GLU A 68 2.34 -2.70 5.51
C GLU A 68 2.76 -1.74 4.37
N LYS A 69 1.88 -0.81 3.96
CA LYS A 69 2.15 0.14 2.88
C LYS A 69 3.50 0.85 3.00
N GLU A 70 3.87 1.21 4.23
CA GLU A 70 5.11 1.93 4.55
C GLU A 70 6.37 1.08 4.35
N LYS A 71 6.25 -0.25 4.41
CA LYS A 71 7.35 -1.21 4.20
C LYS A 71 7.40 -1.75 2.78
N LEU A 72 6.48 -1.33 1.91
CA LEU A 72 6.35 -1.83 0.55
C LEU A 72 7.27 -1.01 -0.36
N VAL A 73 8.39 -1.61 -0.78
CA VAL A 73 9.40 -0.94 -1.61
C VAL A 73 9.11 -1.21 -3.08
N LEU A 74 8.35 -0.30 -3.71
CA LEU A 74 7.89 -0.43 -5.10
C LEU A 74 9.04 -0.65 -6.09
N ASN A 75 10.10 0.15 -5.99
CA ASN A 75 11.30 0.04 -6.84
C ASN A 75 11.96 -1.36 -6.76
N THR A 76 11.92 -2.02 -5.61
CA THR A 76 12.46 -3.37 -5.49
C THR A 76 11.57 -4.38 -6.22
N ILE A 77 10.25 -4.22 -6.13
CA ILE A 77 9.29 -5.07 -6.84
C ILE A 77 9.45 -4.89 -8.36
N GLU A 78 9.57 -3.66 -8.84
CA GLU A 78 9.85 -3.36 -10.26
C GLU A 78 11.12 -4.09 -10.73
N LYS A 79 12.22 -3.90 -10.00
CA LYS A 79 13.50 -4.50 -10.34
C LYS A 79 13.47 -6.02 -10.33
N VAL A 80 12.71 -6.62 -9.41
CA VAL A 80 12.51 -8.06 -9.36
C VAL A 80 11.75 -8.53 -10.61
N ILE A 81 10.67 -7.86 -11.00
CA ILE A 81 9.93 -8.22 -12.22
C ILE A 81 10.79 -8.05 -13.48
N GLU A 82 11.62 -7.00 -13.54
CA GLU A 82 12.57 -6.75 -14.63
C GLU A 82 13.74 -7.74 -14.70
N THR A 83 14.00 -8.54 -13.66
CA THR A 83 15.01 -9.60 -13.75
C THR A 83 14.60 -10.75 -14.67
N HIS A 84 13.32 -10.84 -15.06
CA HIS A 84 12.85 -11.88 -15.94
C HIS A 84 13.12 -11.53 -17.41
N ASP A 85 13.79 -12.40 -18.15
CA ASP A 85 14.23 -12.16 -19.55
C ASP A 85 13.09 -11.76 -20.53
N MET A 86 11.85 -12.15 -20.22
CA MET A 86 10.66 -11.85 -21.02
C MET A 86 10.00 -10.50 -20.66
N VAL A 87 10.52 -9.78 -19.66
CA VAL A 87 10.03 -8.46 -19.22
C VAL A 87 10.96 -7.38 -19.75
N LYS A 88 10.42 -6.47 -20.57
CA LYS A 88 11.19 -5.34 -21.11
C LYS A 88 11.27 -4.16 -20.13
N SER A 89 10.17 -3.88 -19.44
CA SER A 89 10.05 -2.86 -18.40
C SER A 89 8.84 -3.20 -17.56
N ALA A 90 8.90 -2.91 -16.26
CA ALA A 90 7.76 -3.07 -15.36
C ALA A 90 7.59 -1.80 -14.52
N GLN A 91 6.35 -1.33 -14.39
CA GLN A 91 5.99 -0.22 -13.51
C GLN A 91 5.08 -0.72 -12.41
N VAL A 92 5.44 -0.47 -11.15
CA VAL A 92 4.65 -0.88 -9.98
C VAL A 92 4.30 0.35 -9.17
N TYR A 93 3.00 0.58 -8.99
CA TYR A 93 2.50 1.71 -8.23
C TYR A 93 1.33 1.31 -7.34
N LEU A 94 1.14 2.08 -6.26
CA LEU A 94 -0.01 1.94 -5.38
C LEU A 94 -1.12 2.90 -5.84
N THR A 95 -2.31 2.38 -6.06
CA THR A 95 -3.50 3.19 -6.36
C THR A 95 -4.06 3.81 -5.08
N ILE A 96 -4.78 4.93 -5.21
CA ILE A 96 -5.45 5.64 -4.10
C ILE A 96 -6.44 4.72 -3.34
N ASP A 97 -6.97 3.71 -4.02
CA ASP A 97 -7.82 2.65 -3.46
C ASP A 97 -7.03 1.53 -2.76
N ASP A 98 -5.74 1.74 -2.47
CA ASP A 98 -4.85 0.80 -1.80
C ASP A 98 -4.64 -0.53 -2.52
N LYS A 99 -4.85 -0.51 -3.84
CA LYS A 99 -4.53 -1.62 -4.74
C LYS A 99 -3.12 -1.46 -5.29
N LEU A 100 -2.33 -2.53 -5.26
CA LEU A 100 -1.00 -2.55 -5.87
C LEU A 100 -1.16 -2.92 -7.34
N THR A 101 -0.85 -1.98 -8.24
CA THR A 101 -0.97 -2.21 -9.68
C THR A 101 0.41 -2.32 -10.32
N SER A 102 0.61 -3.36 -11.12
CA SER A 102 1.81 -3.52 -11.94
C SER A 102 1.44 -3.48 -13.41
N LYS A 103 2.18 -2.72 -14.24
CA LYS A 103 1.99 -2.66 -15.68
C LYS A 103 3.25 -2.79 -16.52
#